data_AF-A0A512M9X4-F1
#
_entry.id   AF-A0A512M9X4-F1
#
_cell.length_a   1.000
_cell.length_b   1.000
_cell.length_c   1.000
_cell.angle_alpha   90.00
_cell.angle_beta   90.00
_cell.angle_gamma   90.00
#
_symmetry.space_group_name_H-M   'P 1'
#
loop_
_entity.id
_entity.type
_entity.pdbx_description
1 polymer ?
#
loop_
_entity_poly.entity_id
_entity_poly.type
_entity_poly.pdbx_seq_one_letter_code
_entity_poly.pdbx_strand_id
1 'polypeptide(L)'
;MVNRAYVGVSFFFVLSGFVLAYTYSGKLVGAGFSLRSFYARRVGRIYPAFFIGTLLHWPLFAWSQMTSLPSPDSYVRTGGVTLLTFSLVQSFFPWSLGQLNAPAWSVSVELFLYACFPWLIGMLGRVSNRRLSWIFLASLAACWGPALLHLMLPQGESAMPPWMRSPYPLTSTWIASFPVFHLPQFVAGAAAGLWVVRSARVACPVRLLHSLAACSLVLGVLILSMPSKQNILVDLALNHGALAGCFAVLFAWLALFPDLGLSRLLSWRPLVVLGDASYAMYILQMPVMAWLDWGMKRCGLEGLSLPGFGVGFVLLTLLSLLCTRWEDGVRPEFTRVLTMVFSRWRHSHGLKSL
;
A
#
# COMPACT_ATOMS: atom_id res chain seq x y z
N MET A 1 5.56 -20.79 -6.32
CA MET A 1 5.50 -20.84 -4.84
C MET A 1 5.20 -19.48 -4.16
N VAL A 2 4.88 -18.39 -4.88
CA VAL A 2 4.42 -17.14 -4.22
C VAL A 2 3.14 -16.62 -4.87
N ASN A 3 2.04 -17.35 -4.75
CA ASN A 3 0.75 -16.96 -5.34
C ASN A 3 -0.09 -16.02 -4.46
N ARG A 4 0.45 -15.54 -3.32
CA ARG A 4 -0.30 -14.70 -2.35
C ARG A 4 0.47 -13.48 -1.83
N ALA A 5 1.51 -13.03 -2.55
CA ALA A 5 2.31 -11.86 -2.16
C ALA A 5 1.46 -10.59 -1.97
N TYR A 6 0.32 -10.48 -2.68
CA TYR A 6 -0.60 -9.34 -2.56
C TYR A 6 -1.22 -9.20 -1.16
N VAL A 7 -1.21 -10.24 -0.31
CA VAL A 7 -1.63 -10.16 1.10
C VAL A 7 -0.76 -9.16 1.89
N GLY A 8 0.51 -9.00 1.50
CA GLY A 8 1.39 -8.00 2.08
C GLY A 8 0.86 -6.57 1.93
N VAL A 9 0.13 -6.29 0.85
CA VAL A 9 -0.47 -4.95 0.63
C VAL A 9 -1.55 -4.65 1.67
N SER A 10 -2.45 -5.61 1.94
CA SER A 10 -3.47 -5.48 3.00
C SER A 10 -2.83 -5.30 4.38
N PHE A 11 -1.73 -6.02 4.65
CA PHE A 11 -0.93 -5.82 5.87
C PHE A 11 -0.46 -4.36 6.01
N PHE A 12 0.11 -3.77 4.95
CA PHE A 12 0.56 -2.38 4.96
C PHE A 12 -0.58 -1.38 5.14
N PHE A 13 -1.75 -1.61 4.55
CA PHE A 13 -2.89 -0.71 4.72
C PHE A 13 -3.44 -0.72 6.15
N VAL A 14 -3.56 -1.90 6.78
CA VAL A 14 -3.94 -2.02 8.19
C VAL A 14 -2.89 -1.36 9.09
N LEU A 15 -1.59 -1.62 8.83
CA LEU A 15 -0.49 -1.03 9.57
C LEU A 15 -0.50 0.50 9.47
N SER A 16 -0.73 1.04 8.27
CA SER A 16 -0.79 2.48 8.03
C SER A 16 -1.90 3.14 8.83
N GLY A 17 -3.11 2.57 8.82
CA GLY A 17 -4.21 3.04 9.65
C GLY A 17 -3.87 3.00 11.15
N PHE A 18 -3.31 1.87 11.60
CA PHE A 18 -2.90 1.65 12.99
C PHE A 18 -1.87 2.67 13.47
N VAL A 19 -0.73 2.78 12.76
CA VAL A 19 0.39 3.65 13.15
C VAL A 19 0.00 5.12 13.10
N LEU A 20 -0.78 5.52 12.10
CA LEU A 20 -1.26 6.90 12.00
C LEU A 20 -2.22 7.23 13.16
N ALA A 21 -3.20 6.37 13.45
CA ALA A 21 -4.08 6.54 14.58
C ALA A 21 -3.30 6.58 15.91
N TYR A 22 -2.35 5.66 16.09
CA TYR A 22 -1.50 5.58 17.27
C TYR A 22 -0.71 6.89 17.48
N THR A 23 -0.10 7.42 16.41
CA THR A 23 0.78 8.60 16.47
C THR A 23 0.01 9.93 16.59
N TYR A 24 -1.16 10.04 15.94
CA TYR A 24 -1.89 11.32 15.83
C TYR A 24 -3.07 11.46 16.79
N SER A 25 -3.49 10.39 17.46
CA SER A 25 -4.58 10.42 18.46
C SER A 25 -4.43 11.53 19.52
N GLY A 26 -3.24 11.71 20.08
CA GLY A 26 -2.97 12.76 21.07
C GLY A 26 -2.81 14.18 20.49
N LYS A 27 -2.48 14.30 19.20
CA LYS A 27 -2.22 15.60 18.54
C LYS A 27 -3.48 16.28 18.03
N LEU A 28 -4.60 15.56 17.90
CA LEU A 28 -5.88 16.11 17.46
C LEU A 28 -6.66 16.78 18.60
N VAL A 29 -6.30 16.48 19.86
CA VAL A 29 -6.90 17.09 21.06
C VAL A 29 -6.21 18.41 21.43
N GLY A 30 -5.01 18.69 20.89
CA GLY A 30 -4.28 19.94 21.09
C GLY A 30 -4.10 20.74 19.79
N ALA A 31 -3.84 22.05 19.91
CA ALA A 31 -3.64 23.00 18.79
C ALA A 31 -2.40 22.73 17.90
N GLY A 32 -1.86 21.51 17.89
CA GLY A 32 -0.60 21.14 17.20
C GLY A 32 -0.75 20.35 15.90
N PHE A 33 -1.98 20.04 15.46
CA PHE A 33 -2.19 19.32 14.20
C PHE A 33 -2.25 20.26 12.99
N SER A 34 -1.19 20.27 12.18
CA SER A 34 -1.16 20.97 10.90
C SER A 34 -1.46 19.99 9.75
N LEU A 35 -2.59 20.19 9.07
CA LEU A 35 -2.96 19.42 7.86
C LEU A 35 -1.88 19.49 6.78
N ARG A 36 -1.28 20.66 6.56
CA ARG A 36 -0.22 20.84 5.57
C ARG A 36 1.01 20.02 5.91
N SER A 37 1.47 20.14 7.14
CA SER A 37 2.65 19.41 7.61
C SER A 37 2.37 17.90 7.68
N PHE A 38 1.11 17.49 7.83
CA PHE A 38 0.71 16.10 7.69
C PHE A 38 0.90 15.63 6.24
N TYR A 39 0.23 16.26 5.28
CA TYR A 39 0.31 15.85 3.87
C TYR A 39 1.73 15.94 3.29
N ALA A 40 2.47 17.02 3.58
CA ALA A 40 3.85 17.15 3.14
C ALA A 40 4.74 16.01 3.65
N ARG A 41 4.56 15.57 4.90
CA ARG A 41 5.28 14.42 5.46
C ARG A 41 4.86 13.09 4.83
N ARG A 42 3.60 12.93 4.45
CA ARG A 42 3.11 11.71 3.77
C ARG A 42 3.63 11.62 2.34
N VAL A 43 3.47 12.69 1.56
CA VAL A 43 3.99 12.77 0.19
C VAL A 43 5.51 12.64 0.17
N GLY A 44 6.22 13.32 1.07
CA GLY A 44 7.67 13.22 1.18
C GLY A 44 8.19 11.86 1.64
N ARG A 45 7.33 11.01 2.23
CA ARG A 45 7.67 9.63 2.57
C ARG A 45 7.53 8.69 1.38
N ILE A 46 6.51 8.87 0.54
CA ILE A 46 6.15 7.88 -0.50
C ILE A 46 6.65 8.26 -1.89
N TYR A 47 6.60 9.55 -2.24
CA TYR A 47 6.81 10.00 -3.61
C TYR A 47 8.24 9.82 -4.13
N PRO A 48 9.32 10.01 -3.34
CA PRO A 48 10.68 9.91 -3.85
C PRO A 48 11.04 8.52 -4.44
N ALA A 49 10.94 7.42 -3.67
CA ALA A 49 11.18 6.07 -4.19
C ALA A 49 10.17 5.71 -5.29
N PHE A 50 8.89 6.10 -5.13
CA PHE A 50 7.89 5.91 -6.17
C PHE A 50 8.31 6.52 -7.51
N PHE A 51 8.77 7.77 -7.48
CA PHE A 51 9.20 8.52 -8.65
C PHE A 51 10.42 7.85 -9.28
N ILE A 52 11.44 7.49 -8.49
CA ILE A 52 12.64 6.80 -8.99
C ILE A 52 12.28 5.48 -9.65
N GLY A 53 11.54 4.61 -8.98
CA GLY A 53 11.20 3.30 -9.54
C GLY A 53 10.35 3.40 -10.81
N THR A 54 9.40 4.33 -10.84
CA THR A 54 8.57 4.57 -12.02
C THR A 54 9.39 5.16 -13.16
N LEU A 55 10.29 6.12 -12.88
CA LEU A 55 11.20 6.70 -13.87
C LEU A 55 12.17 5.67 -14.42
N LEU A 56 12.68 4.76 -13.58
CA LEU A 56 13.55 3.66 -14.02
C LEU A 56 12.83 2.72 -14.99
N HIS A 57 11.55 2.43 -14.79
CA HIS A 57 10.80 1.56 -15.70
C HIS A 57 10.35 2.27 -16.99
N TRP A 58 10.20 3.60 -16.94
CA TRP A 58 9.59 4.38 -18.01
C TRP A 58 10.22 4.19 -19.40
N PRO A 59 11.55 4.15 -19.59
CA PRO A 59 12.14 3.94 -20.91
C PRO A 59 11.76 2.61 -21.56
N LEU A 60 11.72 1.52 -20.78
CA LEU A 60 11.33 0.19 -21.30
C LEU A 60 9.85 0.15 -21.66
N PHE A 61 9.01 0.79 -20.85
CA PHE A 61 7.58 0.95 -21.14
C PHE A 61 7.35 1.80 -22.40
N ALA A 62 7.98 2.97 -22.50
CA ALA A 62 7.83 3.84 -23.66
C ALA A 62 8.33 3.14 -24.93
N TRP A 63 9.50 2.49 -24.86
CA TRP A 63 10.05 1.72 -25.98
C TRP A 63 9.10 0.62 -26.46
N SER A 64 8.59 -0.21 -25.54
CA SER A 64 7.69 -1.31 -25.90
C SER A 64 6.40 -0.80 -26.56
N GLN A 65 5.83 0.30 -26.06
CA GLN A 65 4.65 0.92 -26.65
C GLN A 65 4.92 1.47 -28.06
N MET A 66 6.11 2.04 -28.30
CA MET A 66 6.50 2.62 -29.58
C MET A 66 6.86 1.56 -30.63
N THR A 67 7.49 0.45 -30.24
CA THR A 67 7.98 -0.55 -31.20
C THR A 67 7.01 -1.69 -31.44
N SER A 68 6.25 -2.11 -30.41
CA SER A 68 5.40 -3.31 -30.50
C SER A 68 3.96 -2.99 -30.88
N LEU A 69 3.51 -1.74 -30.69
CA LEU A 69 2.16 -1.28 -31.00
C LEU A 69 2.15 0.15 -31.60
N PRO A 70 2.87 0.42 -32.71
CA PRO A 70 2.93 1.76 -33.27
C PRO A 70 1.58 2.19 -33.85
N SER A 71 0.87 3.06 -33.15
CA SER A 71 -0.35 3.73 -33.62
C SER A 71 -0.56 5.08 -32.91
N PRO A 72 -1.27 6.05 -33.52
CA PRO A 72 -1.66 7.30 -32.84
C PRO A 72 -2.29 7.05 -31.45
N ASP A 73 -3.15 6.04 -31.35
CA ASP A 73 -3.82 5.64 -30.11
C ASP A 73 -2.83 5.13 -29.05
N SER A 74 -1.77 4.43 -29.46
CA SER A 74 -0.73 3.95 -28.55
C SER A 74 0.06 5.10 -27.91
N TYR A 75 0.36 6.17 -28.66
CA TYR A 75 1.02 7.36 -28.11
C TYR A 75 0.15 8.09 -27.09
N VAL A 76 -1.13 8.30 -27.42
CA VAL A 76 -2.10 8.92 -26.50
C VAL A 76 -2.26 8.08 -25.23
N ARG A 77 -2.40 6.76 -25.37
CA ARG A 77 -2.48 5.83 -24.25
C ARG A 77 -1.22 5.88 -23.38
N THR A 78 -0.04 5.89 -23.99
CA THR A 78 1.25 5.97 -23.28
C THR A 78 1.37 7.26 -22.48
N GLY A 79 1.00 8.40 -23.07
CA GLY A 79 0.93 9.69 -22.39
C GLY A 79 -0.06 9.69 -21.23
N GLY A 80 -1.25 9.13 -21.45
CA GLY A 80 -2.29 8.98 -20.42
C GLY A 80 -1.85 8.11 -19.25
N VAL A 81 -1.30 6.92 -19.51
CA VAL A 81 -0.76 6.02 -18.46
C VAL A 81 0.37 6.72 -17.70
N THR A 82 1.27 7.41 -18.39
CA THR A 82 2.38 8.15 -17.78
C THR A 82 1.84 9.21 -16.82
N LEU A 83 0.92 10.06 -17.28
CA LEU A 83 0.31 11.10 -16.46
C LEU A 83 -0.41 10.53 -15.24
N LEU A 84 -1.25 9.50 -15.42
CA LEU A 84 -2.02 8.89 -14.33
C LEU A 84 -1.11 8.21 -13.29
N THR A 85 -0.03 7.57 -13.74
CA THR A 85 0.91 6.88 -12.84
C THR A 85 1.73 7.88 -12.05
N PHE A 86 2.39 8.84 -12.71
CA PHE A 86 3.19 9.86 -12.01
C PHE A 86 2.37 10.77 -11.09
N SER A 87 1.08 10.93 -11.36
CA SER A 87 0.14 11.65 -10.48
C SER A 87 -0.45 10.79 -9.36
N LEU A 88 -0.15 9.49 -9.33
CA LEU A 88 -0.67 8.52 -8.34
C LEU A 88 -2.20 8.40 -8.33
N VAL A 89 -2.87 8.53 -9.49
CA VAL A 89 -4.34 8.38 -9.62
C VAL A 89 -4.77 7.23 -10.54
N GLN A 90 -3.83 6.47 -11.08
CA GLN A 90 -4.07 5.32 -11.97
C GLN A 90 -5.04 4.28 -11.41
N SER A 91 -5.14 4.12 -10.08
CA SER A 91 -6.05 3.16 -9.45
C SER A 91 -7.54 3.47 -9.64
N PHE A 92 -7.87 4.71 -10.03
CA PHE A 92 -9.23 5.09 -10.40
C PHE A 92 -9.57 4.72 -11.85
N PHE A 93 -8.58 4.38 -12.68
CA PHE A 93 -8.72 4.18 -14.12
C PHE A 93 -8.26 2.77 -14.54
N PRO A 94 -9.20 1.81 -14.73
CA PRO A 94 -8.88 0.40 -15.00
C PRO A 94 -7.84 0.16 -16.10
N TRP A 95 -7.91 0.93 -17.20
CA TRP A 95 -7.06 0.78 -18.38
C TRP A 95 -5.59 1.15 -18.16
N SER A 96 -5.29 1.83 -17.05
CA SER A 96 -3.93 2.26 -16.68
C SER A 96 -3.22 1.33 -15.69
N LEU A 97 -3.96 0.38 -15.10
CA LEU A 97 -3.46 -0.55 -14.09
C LEU A 97 -2.39 -1.48 -14.68
N GLY A 98 -1.31 -1.69 -13.91
CA GLY A 98 -0.27 -2.67 -14.24
C GLY A 98 0.67 -2.30 -15.38
N GLN A 99 0.48 -1.15 -16.05
CA GLN A 99 1.18 -0.82 -17.29
C GLN A 99 2.62 -0.33 -17.06
N LEU A 100 2.79 0.82 -16.37
CA LEU A 100 4.10 1.46 -16.21
C LEU A 100 4.86 1.00 -14.97
N ASN A 101 4.19 0.70 -13.87
CA ASN A 101 4.84 0.13 -12.68
C ASN A 101 3.79 -0.69 -11.93
N ALA A 102 3.87 -2.02 -12.02
CA ALA A 102 2.80 -2.89 -11.55
C ALA A 102 2.39 -2.66 -10.08
N PRO A 103 3.29 -2.53 -9.09
CA PRO A 103 2.92 -2.24 -7.69
C PRO A 103 2.37 -0.82 -7.45
N ALA A 104 2.47 0.10 -8.42
CA ALA A 104 2.10 1.50 -8.23
C ALA A 104 0.64 1.70 -7.80
N TRP A 105 -0.28 0.82 -8.22
CA TRP A 105 -1.70 0.93 -7.86
C TRP A 105 -1.88 1.03 -6.34
N SER A 106 -1.10 0.27 -5.57
CA SER A 106 -1.20 0.27 -4.11
C SER A 106 -0.70 1.58 -3.47
N VAL A 107 0.26 2.27 -4.09
CA VAL A 107 0.71 3.61 -3.66
C VAL A 107 -0.34 4.66 -3.95
N SER A 108 -1.05 4.54 -5.08
CA SER A 108 -2.20 5.40 -5.40
C SER A 108 -3.31 5.22 -4.36
N VAL A 109 -3.60 3.97 -3.96
CA VAL A 109 -4.52 3.67 -2.86
C VAL A 109 -4.02 4.26 -1.53
N GLU A 110 -2.74 4.09 -1.20
CA GLU A 110 -2.15 4.62 0.02
C GLU A 110 -2.28 6.16 0.12
N LEU A 111 -2.01 6.87 -0.98
CA LEU A 111 -2.18 8.33 -1.05
C LEU A 111 -3.65 8.74 -0.84
N PHE A 112 -4.59 7.99 -1.42
CA PHE A 112 -6.02 8.19 -1.17
C PHE A 112 -6.38 7.97 0.32
N LEU A 113 -5.90 6.90 0.94
CA LEU A 113 -6.15 6.62 2.36
C LEU A 113 -5.57 7.74 3.26
N TYR A 114 -4.38 8.25 2.91
CA TYR A 114 -3.79 9.40 3.59
C TYR A 114 -4.61 10.69 3.40
N ALA A 115 -5.20 10.91 2.23
CA ALA A 115 -6.13 12.03 2.00
C ALA A 115 -7.38 11.92 2.88
N CYS A 116 -7.92 10.72 3.08
CA CYS A 116 -9.08 10.49 3.96
C CYS A 116 -8.74 10.58 5.45
N PHE A 117 -7.48 10.30 5.84
CA PHE A 117 -7.10 10.09 7.23
C PHE A 117 -7.48 11.22 8.19
N PRO A 118 -7.23 12.52 7.92
CA PRO A 118 -7.54 13.58 8.89
C PRO A 118 -9.02 13.68 9.25
N TRP A 119 -9.91 13.42 8.28
CA TRP A 119 -11.35 13.39 8.53
C TRP A 119 -11.74 12.15 9.33
N LEU A 120 -11.24 10.97 8.92
CA LEU A 120 -11.49 9.70 9.62
C LEU A 120 -11.06 9.77 11.08
N ILE A 121 -9.84 10.22 11.35
CA ILE A 121 -9.32 10.27 12.72
C ILE A 121 -10.08 11.29 13.59
N GLY A 122 -10.57 12.38 12.99
CA GLY A 122 -11.46 13.33 13.67
C GLY A 122 -12.79 12.68 14.07
N MET A 123 -13.38 11.84 13.23
CA MET A 123 -14.62 11.13 13.56
C MET A 123 -14.39 10.02 14.58
N LEU A 124 -13.42 9.14 14.33
CA LEU A 124 -13.08 8.01 15.19
C LEU A 124 -12.58 8.48 16.58
N GLY A 125 -11.87 9.61 16.61
CA GLY A 125 -11.37 10.24 17.83
C GLY A 125 -12.46 10.70 18.79
N ARG A 126 -13.70 10.92 18.32
CA ARG A 126 -14.83 11.43 19.13
C ARG A 126 -15.77 10.36 19.66
N VAL A 127 -15.70 9.13 19.14
CA VAL A 127 -16.61 8.05 19.56
C VAL A 127 -16.06 7.24 20.74
N SER A 128 -16.93 6.62 21.52
CA SER A 128 -16.54 5.75 22.65
C SER A 128 -15.84 4.47 22.20
N ASN A 129 -15.11 3.80 23.10
CA ASN A 129 -14.42 2.54 22.79
C ASN A 129 -15.40 1.44 22.33
N ARG A 130 -16.62 1.38 22.90
CA ARG A 130 -17.67 0.45 22.44
C ARG A 130 -18.05 0.70 20.98
N ARG A 131 -18.22 1.97 20.59
CA ARG A 131 -18.50 2.33 19.20
C ARG A 131 -17.30 2.04 18.29
N LEU A 132 -16.07 2.27 18.74
CA LEU A 132 -14.86 1.88 17.98
C LEU A 132 -14.81 0.37 17.72
N SER A 133 -15.15 -0.47 18.70
CA SER A 133 -15.22 -1.93 18.51
C SER A 133 -16.26 -2.31 17.46
N TRP A 134 -17.43 -1.67 17.45
CA TRP A 134 -18.42 -1.89 16.40
C TRP A 134 -17.94 -1.42 15.03
N ILE A 135 -17.27 -0.27 14.94
CA ILE A 135 -16.69 0.22 13.69
C ILE A 135 -15.61 -0.75 13.17
N PHE A 136 -14.78 -1.28 14.07
CA PHE A 136 -13.79 -2.29 13.74
C PHE A 136 -14.46 -3.55 13.16
N LEU A 137 -15.46 -4.11 13.83
CA LEU A 137 -16.20 -5.29 13.34
C LEU A 137 -16.92 -5.02 12.02
N ALA A 138 -17.56 -3.86 11.88
CA ALA A 138 -18.20 -3.45 10.62
C ALA A 138 -17.18 -3.30 9.49
N SER A 139 -15.97 -2.81 9.79
CA SER A 139 -14.89 -2.70 8.82
C SER A 139 -14.40 -4.08 8.38
N LEU A 140 -14.27 -5.04 9.30
CA LEU A 140 -13.93 -6.42 8.95
C LEU A 140 -15.00 -7.08 8.07
N ALA A 141 -16.28 -6.84 8.36
CA ALA A 141 -17.37 -7.31 7.49
C ALA A 141 -17.31 -6.65 6.10
N ALA A 142 -17.06 -5.34 6.04
CA ALA A 142 -16.96 -4.60 4.78
C ALA A 142 -15.77 -5.03 3.91
N CYS A 143 -14.71 -5.62 4.48
CA CYS A 143 -13.59 -6.22 3.73
C CYS A 143 -14.05 -7.34 2.78
N TRP A 144 -15.21 -7.98 3.03
CA TRP A 144 -15.79 -8.99 2.14
C TRP A 144 -16.61 -8.41 0.99
N GLY A 145 -16.97 -7.12 1.06
CA GLY A 145 -17.79 -6.44 0.06
C GLY A 145 -17.29 -6.60 -1.39
N PRO A 146 -15.99 -6.42 -1.68
CA PRO A 146 -15.42 -6.61 -3.02
C PRO A 146 -15.59 -8.03 -3.58
N ALA A 147 -15.42 -9.06 -2.74
CA ALA A 147 -15.66 -10.45 -3.11
C ALA A 147 -17.14 -10.70 -3.45
N LEU A 148 -18.06 -10.12 -2.66
CA LEU A 148 -19.49 -10.18 -2.94
C LEU A 148 -19.87 -9.40 -4.20
N LEU A 149 -19.31 -8.21 -4.41
CA LEU A 149 -19.54 -7.40 -5.60
C LEU A 149 -19.11 -8.13 -6.87
N HIS A 150 -17.97 -8.83 -6.82
CA HIS A 150 -17.51 -9.64 -7.94
C HIS A 150 -18.53 -10.72 -8.34
N LEU A 151 -19.24 -11.32 -7.38
CA LEU A 151 -20.32 -12.29 -7.67
C LEU A 151 -21.53 -11.66 -8.37
N MET A 152 -21.76 -10.36 -8.17
CA MET A 152 -22.94 -9.65 -8.70
C MET A 152 -22.69 -9.03 -10.07
N LEU A 153 -21.43 -8.81 -10.44
CA LEU A 153 -21.09 -8.19 -11.73
C LEU A 153 -21.10 -9.22 -12.87
N PRO A 154 -21.54 -8.83 -14.08
CA PRO A 154 -21.41 -9.65 -15.27
C PRO A 154 -19.95 -10.01 -15.53
N GLN A 155 -19.70 -11.28 -15.80
CA GLN A 155 -18.36 -11.78 -16.13
C GLN A 155 -18.23 -11.83 -17.66
N GLY A 156 -17.41 -10.95 -18.25
CA GLY A 156 -17.12 -10.95 -19.69
C GLY A 156 -16.52 -9.64 -20.22
N GLU A 157 -15.54 -9.76 -21.12
CA GLU A 157 -14.85 -8.62 -21.76
C GLU A 157 -15.71 -7.86 -22.79
N SER A 158 -16.79 -8.48 -23.26
CA SER A 158 -17.66 -7.98 -24.34
C SER A 158 -18.54 -6.79 -23.94
N ALA A 159 -18.68 -6.49 -22.65
CA ALA A 159 -19.49 -5.38 -22.17
C ALA A 159 -18.77 -4.02 -22.15
N MET A 160 -17.48 -3.95 -22.50
CA MET A 160 -16.68 -2.73 -22.39
C MET A 160 -16.24 -2.16 -23.76
N PRO A 161 -16.17 -0.82 -23.90
CA PRO A 161 -15.62 -0.17 -25.08
C PRO A 161 -14.19 -0.66 -25.40
N PRO A 162 -13.78 -0.73 -26.69
CA PRO A 162 -12.47 -1.25 -27.10
C PRO A 162 -11.27 -0.60 -26.38
N TRP A 163 -11.35 0.69 -26.07
CA TRP A 163 -10.31 1.45 -25.36
C TRP A 163 -10.21 1.12 -23.86
N MET A 164 -11.22 0.46 -23.28
CA MET A 164 -11.17 -0.07 -21.91
C MET A 164 -10.63 -1.49 -21.85
N ARG A 165 -10.52 -2.21 -22.97
CA ARG A 165 -10.05 -3.61 -22.99
C ARG A 165 -8.63 -3.70 -22.43
N SER A 166 -8.42 -4.60 -21.48
CA SER A 166 -7.12 -4.92 -20.88
C SER A 166 -6.91 -6.41 -21.04
N PRO A 167 -5.65 -6.89 -21.17
CA PRO A 167 -5.33 -8.32 -21.17
C PRO A 167 -5.65 -9.02 -19.83
N TYR A 168 -6.11 -8.29 -18.81
CA TYR A 168 -6.59 -8.83 -17.54
C TYR A 168 -8.10 -8.67 -17.41
N PRO A 169 -8.82 -9.58 -16.73
CA PRO A 169 -10.24 -9.40 -16.41
C PRO A 169 -10.41 -8.09 -15.64
N LEU A 170 -10.91 -7.07 -16.35
CA LEU A 170 -10.94 -5.67 -15.90
C LEU A 170 -11.72 -5.51 -14.61
N THR A 171 -12.83 -6.23 -14.48
CA THR A 171 -13.70 -6.17 -13.30
C THR A 171 -12.97 -6.61 -12.05
N SER A 172 -12.31 -7.77 -12.04
CA SER A 172 -11.60 -8.24 -10.85
C SER A 172 -10.32 -7.44 -10.56
N THR A 173 -9.57 -7.06 -11.59
CA THR A 173 -8.32 -6.28 -11.44
C THR A 173 -8.61 -4.86 -10.95
N TRP A 174 -9.66 -4.24 -11.47
CA TRP A 174 -10.09 -2.93 -11.01
C TRP A 174 -10.68 -3.00 -9.61
N ILE A 175 -11.55 -3.97 -9.30
CA ILE A 175 -12.03 -4.16 -7.93
C ILE A 175 -10.84 -4.33 -6.97
N ALA A 176 -9.86 -5.17 -7.31
CA ALA A 176 -8.65 -5.37 -6.50
C ALA A 176 -7.81 -4.11 -6.31
N SER A 177 -7.92 -3.11 -7.19
CA SER A 177 -7.06 -1.92 -7.17
C SER A 177 -7.79 -0.64 -6.78
N PHE A 178 -9.13 -0.65 -6.76
CA PHE A 178 -9.93 0.56 -6.60
C PHE A 178 -9.83 1.10 -5.16
N PRO A 179 -9.41 2.37 -4.94
CA PRO A 179 -9.02 2.84 -3.60
C PRO A 179 -10.09 2.75 -2.52
N VAL A 180 -11.37 2.93 -2.88
CA VAL A 180 -12.48 2.91 -1.92
C VAL A 180 -12.64 1.53 -1.27
N PHE A 181 -12.36 0.44 -1.98
CA PHE A 181 -12.49 -0.92 -1.45
C PHE A 181 -11.42 -1.28 -0.42
N HIS A 182 -10.34 -0.49 -0.36
CA HIS A 182 -9.26 -0.63 0.61
C HIS A 182 -9.44 0.25 1.86
N LEU A 183 -10.49 1.08 1.91
CA LEU A 183 -10.80 1.91 3.06
C LEU A 183 -11.15 1.11 4.33
N PRO A 184 -11.93 -0.01 4.27
CA PRO A 184 -12.31 -0.75 5.47
C PRO A 184 -11.12 -1.30 6.26
N GLN A 185 -10.15 -1.93 5.62
CA GLN A 185 -8.94 -2.44 6.29
C GLN A 185 -8.10 -1.33 6.93
N PHE A 186 -8.04 -0.15 6.31
CA PHE A 186 -7.36 1.02 6.89
C PHE A 186 -8.11 1.54 8.12
N VAL A 187 -9.44 1.61 8.06
CA VAL A 187 -10.29 1.99 9.21
C VAL A 187 -10.20 0.95 10.33
N ALA A 188 -10.15 -0.35 10.03
CA ALA A 188 -9.95 -1.40 11.01
C ALA A 188 -8.61 -1.22 11.76
N GLY A 189 -7.53 -0.94 11.02
CA GLY A 189 -6.23 -0.59 11.59
C GLY A 189 -6.31 0.65 12.48
N ALA A 190 -6.93 1.74 11.99
CA ALA A 190 -7.07 3.00 12.74
C ALA A 190 -7.89 2.85 14.03
N ALA A 191 -8.99 2.08 13.98
CA ALA A 191 -9.81 1.78 15.14
C ALA A 191 -9.03 0.97 16.19
N ALA A 192 -8.26 -0.04 15.77
CA ALA A 192 -7.39 -0.81 16.65
C ALA A 192 -6.28 0.06 17.27
N GLY A 193 -5.64 0.93 16.48
CA GLY A 193 -4.61 1.86 16.96
C GLY A 193 -5.15 2.84 18.01
N LEU A 194 -6.33 3.43 17.76
CA LEU A 194 -7.02 4.27 18.75
C LEU A 194 -7.40 3.49 20.00
N TRP A 195 -7.89 2.26 19.84
CA TRP A 195 -8.23 1.39 20.96
C TRP A 195 -7.02 1.14 21.84
N VAL A 196 -5.86 0.81 21.26
CA VAL A 196 -4.60 0.61 21.98
C VAL A 196 -4.19 1.86 22.76
N VAL A 197 -4.19 3.03 22.11
CA VAL A 197 -3.80 4.28 22.78
C VAL A 197 -4.71 4.60 23.97
N ARG A 198 -6.02 4.39 23.83
CA ARG A 198 -7.00 4.66 24.89
C ARG A 198 -7.02 3.58 25.98
N SER A 199 -6.69 2.34 25.61
CA SER A 199 -6.83 1.17 26.47
C SER A 199 -5.51 0.70 27.07
N ALA A 200 -4.40 1.39 26.80
CA ALA A 200 -3.14 1.26 27.54
C ALA A 200 -3.28 1.49 29.07
N ARG A 201 -4.49 1.80 29.55
CA ARG A 201 -4.86 1.98 30.96
C ARG A 201 -5.95 1.01 31.45
N VAL A 202 -6.39 0.03 30.65
CA VAL A 202 -7.45 -0.92 31.00
C VAL A 202 -6.87 -2.33 31.16
N ALA A 203 -7.33 -3.06 32.19
CA ALA A 203 -7.00 -4.47 32.39
C ALA A 203 -7.55 -5.32 31.23
N CYS A 204 -6.78 -5.44 30.16
CA CYS A 204 -7.07 -6.38 29.10
C CYS A 204 -6.70 -7.79 29.59
N PRO A 205 -7.51 -8.84 29.32
CA PRO A 205 -7.12 -10.21 29.60
C PRO A 205 -5.90 -10.58 28.75
N VAL A 206 -4.71 -10.35 29.30
CA VAL A 206 -3.41 -10.54 28.64
C VAL A 206 -3.30 -11.90 27.97
N ARG A 207 -3.83 -12.95 28.63
CA ARG A 207 -3.88 -14.32 28.07
C ARG A 207 -4.66 -14.40 26.77
N LEU A 208 -5.83 -13.74 26.69
CA LEU A 208 -6.64 -13.71 25.47
C LEU A 208 -5.90 -13.02 24.32
N LEU A 209 -5.23 -11.89 24.59
CA LEU A 209 -4.44 -11.21 23.55
C LEU A 209 -3.28 -12.07 23.03
N HIS A 210 -2.58 -12.79 23.91
CA HIS A 210 -1.54 -13.74 23.50
C HIS A 210 -2.11 -14.86 22.64
N SER A 211 -3.23 -15.47 23.06
CA SER A 211 -3.90 -16.52 22.28
C SER A 211 -4.36 -16.01 20.91
N LEU A 212 -4.95 -14.82 20.84
CA LEU A 212 -5.39 -14.22 19.57
C LEU A 212 -4.22 -13.89 18.66
N ALA A 213 -3.10 -13.38 19.20
CA ALA A 213 -1.89 -13.14 18.42
C ALA A 213 -1.28 -14.44 17.89
N ALA A 214 -1.19 -15.49 18.72
CA ALA A 214 -0.73 -16.80 18.30
C ALA A 214 -1.63 -17.41 17.22
N CYS A 215 -2.96 -17.39 17.41
CA CYS A 215 -3.93 -17.84 16.41
C CYS A 215 -3.81 -17.05 15.11
N SER A 216 -3.56 -15.74 15.18
CA SER A 216 -3.37 -14.89 14.00
C SER A 216 -2.12 -15.26 13.21
N LEU A 217 -1.01 -15.55 13.91
CA LEU A 217 0.24 -16.03 13.27
C LEU A 217 0.02 -17.40 12.62
N VAL A 218 -0.58 -18.35 13.34
CA VAL A 218 -0.88 -19.69 12.81
C VAL A 218 -1.78 -19.60 11.59
N LEU A 219 -2.87 -18.83 11.67
CA LEU A 219 -3.80 -18.67 10.55
C LEU A 219 -3.11 -18.02 9.34
N GLY A 220 -2.27 -17.02 9.55
CA GLY A 220 -1.46 -16.40 8.50
C GLY A 220 -0.54 -17.42 7.81
N VAL A 221 0.20 -18.22 8.58
CA VAL A 221 1.07 -19.29 8.05
C VAL A 221 0.27 -20.33 7.28
N LEU A 222 -0.87 -20.78 7.82
CA LEU A 222 -1.73 -21.75 7.16
C LEU A 222 -2.25 -21.22 5.81
N ILE A 223 -2.74 -19.98 5.77
CA ILE A 223 -3.24 -19.36 4.53
C ILE A 223 -2.11 -19.18 3.53
N LEU A 224 -0.91 -18.77 3.95
CA LEU A 224 0.23 -18.63 3.03
C LEU A 224 0.76 -19.98 2.53
N SER A 225 0.59 -21.05 3.31
CA SER A 225 1.04 -22.41 2.98
C SER A 225 0.03 -23.22 2.17
N MET A 226 -1.25 -22.82 2.18
CA MET A 226 -2.28 -23.50 1.40
C MET A 226 -1.97 -23.40 -0.10
N PRO A 227 -2.00 -24.53 -0.84
CA PRO A 227 -1.87 -24.51 -2.29
C PRO A 227 -2.91 -23.57 -2.88
N SER A 228 -2.50 -22.64 -3.73
CA SER A 228 -3.46 -21.76 -4.40
C SER A 228 -4.26 -22.59 -5.41
N LYS A 229 -5.42 -23.09 -5.00
CA LYS A 229 -6.48 -23.32 -5.98
C LYS A 229 -6.92 -21.93 -6.42
N GLN A 230 -6.88 -21.65 -7.73
CA GLN A 230 -7.28 -20.36 -8.32
C GLN A 230 -8.76 -20.08 -8.01
N ASN A 231 -9.04 -19.58 -6.82
CA ASN A 231 -10.36 -19.20 -6.37
C ASN A 231 -10.36 -17.68 -6.22
N ILE A 232 -10.89 -17.02 -7.25
CA ILE A 232 -10.93 -15.56 -7.34
C ILE A 232 -11.58 -14.92 -6.11
N LEU A 233 -12.56 -15.56 -5.48
CA LEU A 233 -13.24 -15.02 -4.29
C LEU A 233 -12.31 -15.03 -3.08
N VAL A 234 -11.55 -16.11 -2.90
CA VAL A 234 -10.56 -16.20 -1.82
C VAL A 234 -9.47 -15.16 -2.04
N ASP A 235 -8.98 -15.03 -3.28
CA ASP A 235 -7.90 -14.11 -3.59
C ASP A 235 -8.35 -12.64 -3.43
N LEU A 236 -9.59 -12.32 -3.84
CA LEU A 236 -10.16 -11.00 -3.67
C LEU A 236 -10.44 -10.69 -2.20
N ALA A 237 -10.98 -11.64 -1.42
CA ALA A 237 -11.17 -11.44 0.02
C ALA A 237 -9.83 -11.21 0.74
N LEU A 238 -8.80 -11.99 0.42
CA LEU A 238 -7.47 -11.83 0.98
C LEU A 238 -6.84 -10.48 0.60
N ASN A 239 -7.03 -10.01 -0.64
CA ASN A 239 -6.53 -8.71 -1.11
C ASN A 239 -7.22 -7.51 -0.44
N HIS A 240 -8.49 -7.66 -0.01
CA HIS A 240 -9.26 -6.60 0.62
C HIS A 240 -9.32 -6.68 2.15
N GLY A 241 -8.43 -7.47 2.76
CA GLY A 241 -8.28 -7.47 4.21
C GLY A 241 -9.12 -8.50 4.94
N ALA A 242 -9.40 -9.68 4.35
CA ALA A 242 -9.93 -10.82 5.11
C ALA A 242 -9.06 -11.16 6.34
N LEU A 243 -7.75 -10.86 6.29
CA LEU A 243 -6.81 -10.97 7.42
C LEU A 243 -6.61 -9.68 8.22
N ALA A 244 -7.38 -8.62 7.96
CA ALA A 244 -7.22 -7.34 8.63
C ALA A 244 -7.38 -7.46 10.15
N GLY A 245 -8.27 -8.34 10.62
CA GLY A 245 -8.43 -8.63 12.05
C GLY A 245 -7.17 -9.25 12.66
N CYS A 246 -6.57 -10.23 11.98
CA CYS A 246 -5.34 -10.88 12.40
C CYS A 246 -4.17 -9.88 12.47
N PHE A 247 -4.03 -9.03 11.45
CA PHE A 247 -3.00 -7.99 11.43
C PHE A 247 -3.21 -6.94 12.53
N ALA A 248 -4.45 -6.47 12.72
CA ALA A 248 -4.76 -5.51 13.76
C ALA A 248 -4.47 -6.05 15.18
N VAL A 249 -4.80 -7.32 15.43
CA VAL A 249 -4.47 -8.01 16.70
C VAL A 249 -2.96 -8.12 16.88
N LEU A 250 -2.22 -8.51 15.83
CA LEU A 250 -0.77 -8.63 15.87
C LEU A 250 -0.10 -7.27 16.16
N PHE A 251 -0.56 -6.19 15.51
CA PHE A 251 -0.05 -4.83 15.75
C PHE A 251 -0.39 -4.33 17.14
N ALA A 252 -1.60 -4.60 17.63
CA ALA A 252 -1.98 -4.27 19.01
C ALA A 252 -1.12 -5.03 20.02
N TRP A 253 -0.85 -6.31 19.77
CA TRP A 253 0.02 -7.13 20.61
C TRP A 253 1.46 -6.60 20.64
N LEU A 254 2.05 -6.30 19.48
CA LEU A 254 3.40 -5.73 19.37
C LEU A 254 3.50 -4.37 20.07
N ALA A 255 2.47 -3.53 19.96
CA ALA A 255 2.43 -2.20 20.59
C ALA A 255 2.26 -2.26 22.11
N LEU A 256 1.55 -3.25 22.64
CA LEU A 256 1.28 -3.41 24.07
C LEU A 256 2.37 -4.20 24.81
N PHE A 257 3.12 -5.05 24.10
CA PHE A 257 4.13 -5.94 24.69
C PHE A 257 5.50 -5.81 23.98
N PRO A 258 6.16 -4.64 24.06
CA PRO A 258 7.43 -4.40 23.39
C PRO A 258 8.58 -5.26 23.94
N ASP A 259 8.48 -5.74 25.18
CA ASP A 259 9.56 -6.47 25.86
C ASP A 259 9.61 -7.98 25.58
N LEU A 260 8.62 -8.52 24.87
CA LEU A 260 8.57 -9.96 24.57
C LEU A 260 9.56 -10.37 23.47
N GLY A 261 9.97 -11.63 23.46
CA GLY A 261 11.05 -12.14 22.59
C GLY A 261 10.83 -11.86 21.10
N LEU A 262 9.61 -12.01 20.58
CA LEU A 262 9.30 -11.68 19.18
C LEU A 262 9.40 -10.18 18.90
N SER A 263 8.90 -9.33 19.80
CA SER A 263 9.02 -7.86 19.70
C SER A 263 10.49 -7.43 19.72
N ARG A 264 11.32 -8.05 20.56
CA ARG A 264 12.78 -7.83 20.62
C ARG A 264 13.48 -8.27 19.34
N LEU A 265 13.12 -9.43 18.81
CA LEU A 265 13.65 -9.93 17.54
C LEU A 265 13.34 -8.94 16.41
N LEU A 266 12.07 -8.53 16.27
CA LEU A 266 11.64 -7.59 15.24
C LEU A 266 12.24 -6.18 15.42
N SER A 267 12.63 -5.82 16.65
CA SER A 267 13.34 -4.56 16.96
C SER A 267 14.85 -4.63 16.72
N TRP A 268 15.37 -5.76 16.22
CA TRP A 268 16.79 -5.89 15.88
C TRP A 268 17.15 -4.98 14.71
N ARG A 269 18.25 -4.22 14.85
CA ARG A 269 18.64 -3.15 13.90
C ARG A 269 18.63 -3.57 12.42
N PRO A 270 19.20 -4.72 12.02
CA PRO A 270 19.14 -5.17 10.64
C PRO A 270 17.72 -5.37 10.12
N LEU A 271 16.81 -5.91 10.93
CA LEU A 271 15.40 -6.08 10.54
C LEU A 271 14.66 -4.75 10.43
N VAL A 272 14.98 -3.79 11.28
CA VAL A 272 14.46 -2.42 11.16
C VAL A 272 14.94 -1.77 9.87
N VAL A 273 16.22 -1.87 9.53
CA VAL A 273 16.79 -1.34 8.27
C VAL A 273 16.13 -1.99 7.05
N LEU A 274 15.91 -3.31 7.07
CA LEU A 274 15.18 -4.01 6.01
C LEU A 274 13.72 -3.57 5.95
N GLY A 275 13.09 -3.32 7.11
CA GLY A 275 11.76 -2.74 7.21
C GLY A 275 11.67 -1.35 6.58
N ASP A 276 12.64 -0.48 6.85
CA ASP A 276 12.72 0.87 6.28
C ASP A 276 12.94 0.81 4.76
N ALA A 277 13.74 -0.15 4.28
CA ALA A 277 13.98 -0.37 2.85
C ALA A 277 12.84 -1.11 2.13
N SER A 278 11.90 -1.72 2.86
CA SER A 278 10.85 -2.56 2.27
C SER A 278 9.96 -1.81 1.28
N TYR A 279 9.71 -0.52 1.52
CA TYR A 279 8.94 0.33 0.60
C TYR A 279 9.68 0.52 -0.74
N ALA A 280 10.96 0.89 -0.69
CA ALA A 280 11.78 1.04 -1.89
C ALA A 280 11.89 -0.29 -2.64
N MET A 281 12.09 -1.41 -1.92
CA MET A 281 12.13 -2.75 -2.50
C MET A 281 10.84 -3.12 -3.24
N TYR A 282 9.70 -2.84 -2.63
CA TYR A 282 8.39 -3.10 -3.22
C TYR A 282 8.16 -2.32 -4.52
N ILE A 283 8.66 -1.09 -4.63
CA ILE A 283 8.53 -0.25 -5.82
C ILE A 283 9.57 -0.58 -6.88
N LEU A 284 10.80 -0.91 -6.47
CA LEU A 284 11.92 -1.16 -7.37
C LEU A 284 11.91 -2.57 -7.98
N GLN A 285 11.14 -3.52 -7.42
CA GLN A 285 11.15 -4.90 -7.89
C GLN A 285 10.81 -5.01 -9.40
N MET A 286 9.79 -4.29 -9.89
CA MET A 286 9.41 -4.36 -11.30
C MET A 286 10.44 -3.74 -12.25
N PRO A 287 10.90 -2.47 -12.04
CA PRO A 287 11.92 -1.89 -12.91
C PRO A 287 13.21 -2.70 -12.90
N VAL A 288 13.69 -3.13 -11.73
CA VAL A 288 14.95 -3.89 -11.62
C VAL A 288 14.84 -5.20 -12.39
N MET A 289 13.75 -5.95 -12.20
CA MET A 289 13.54 -7.22 -12.90
C MET A 289 13.34 -7.02 -14.42
N ALA A 290 12.67 -5.95 -14.84
CA ALA A 290 12.49 -5.61 -16.25
C ALA A 290 13.84 -5.30 -16.94
N TRP A 291 14.72 -4.55 -16.29
CA TRP A 291 16.06 -4.26 -16.80
C TRP A 291 16.97 -5.48 -16.83
N LEU A 292 16.90 -6.34 -15.82
CA LEU A 292 17.65 -7.60 -15.79
C LEU A 292 17.21 -8.51 -16.92
N ASP A 293 15.90 -8.72 -17.09
CA ASP A 293 15.33 -9.52 -18.18
C ASP A 293 15.74 -8.97 -19.56
N TRP A 294 15.64 -7.66 -19.75
CA TRP A 294 16.08 -6.99 -20.97
C TRP A 294 17.58 -7.22 -21.25
N GLY A 295 18.44 -7.09 -20.25
CA GLY A 295 19.89 -7.29 -20.40
C GLY A 295 20.27 -8.75 -20.68
N MET A 296 19.63 -9.71 -20.01
CA MET A 296 19.86 -11.15 -20.24
C MET A 296 19.47 -11.56 -21.65
N LYS A 297 18.33 -11.08 -22.16
CA LYS A 297 17.89 -11.32 -23.54
C LYS A 297 18.91 -10.82 -24.57
N ARG A 298 19.58 -9.69 -24.30
CA ARG A 298 20.66 -9.16 -25.17
C ARG A 298 21.92 -10.03 -25.14
N CYS A 299 22.13 -10.81 -24.07
CA CYS A 299 23.22 -11.75 -23.95
C CYS A 299 22.86 -13.17 -24.45
N GLY A 300 21.68 -13.36 -25.05
CA GLY A 300 21.22 -14.67 -25.52
C GLY A 300 20.79 -15.63 -24.40
N LEU A 301 20.54 -15.11 -23.19
CA LEU A 301 20.04 -15.90 -22.06
C LEU A 301 18.51 -15.84 -22.01
N GLU A 302 17.85 -17.01 -22.01
CA GLU A 302 16.40 -17.10 -21.92
C GLU A 302 15.93 -17.25 -20.46
N GLY A 303 15.21 -16.25 -19.97
CA GLY A 303 14.56 -16.27 -18.66
C GLY A 303 15.52 -16.06 -17.46
N LEU A 304 14.92 -15.78 -16.31
CA LEU A 304 15.64 -15.70 -15.04
C LEU A 304 15.92 -17.10 -14.52
N SER A 305 17.12 -17.61 -14.80
CA SER A 305 17.66 -18.78 -14.10
C SER A 305 17.68 -18.55 -12.58
N LEU A 306 17.75 -19.60 -11.77
CA LEU A 306 17.86 -19.48 -10.31
C LEU A 306 19.05 -18.58 -9.88
N PRO A 307 20.24 -18.67 -10.51
CA PRO A 307 21.32 -17.71 -10.29
C PRO A 307 20.95 -16.28 -10.70
N GLY A 308 20.29 -16.09 -11.84
CA GLY A 308 19.81 -14.78 -12.30
C GLY A 308 18.82 -14.13 -11.32
N PHE A 309 17.92 -14.93 -10.74
CA PHE A 309 17.04 -14.48 -9.66
C PHE A 309 17.83 -14.07 -8.41
N GLY A 310 18.84 -14.86 -8.02
CA GLY A 310 19.71 -14.52 -6.89
C GLY A 310 20.45 -13.19 -7.08
N VAL A 311 21.04 -12.98 -8.26
CA VAL A 311 21.67 -11.70 -8.63
C VAL A 311 20.66 -10.57 -8.60
N GLY A 312 19.47 -10.78 -9.17
CA GLY A 312 18.41 -9.78 -9.17
C GLY A 312 17.92 -9.41 -7.78
N PHE A 313 17.79 -10.39 -6.88
CA PHE A 313 17.41 -10.17 -5.49
C PHE A 313 18.46 -9.37 -4.71
N VAL A 314 19.74 -9.70 -4.88
CA VAL A 314 20.85 -8.95 -4.27
C VAL A 314 20.89 -7.52 -4.81
N LEU A 315 20.81 -7.34 -6.13
CA LEU A 315 20.79 -6.03 -6.76
C LEU A 315 19.61 -5.19 -6.28
N LEU A 316 18.41 -5.77 -6.26
CA LEU A 316 17.19 -5.14 -5.75
C LEU A 316 17.37 -4.69 -4.30
N THR A 317 17.91 -5.55 -3.44
CA THR A 317 18.14 -5.23 -2.03
C THR A 317 19.13 -4.07 -1.87
N LEU A 318 20.25 -4.11 -2.58
CA LEU A 318 21.26 -3.05 -2.56
C LEU A 318 20.71 -1.72 -3.07
N LEU A 319 20.01 -1.72 -4.21
CA LEU A 319 19.37 -0.53 -4.78
C LEU A 319 18.30 0.03 -3.84
N SER A 320 17.56 -0.83 -3.15
CA SER A 320 16.55 -0.41 -2.17
C SER A 320 17.20 0.29 -0.97
N LEU A 321 18.28 -0.27 -0.43
CA LEU A 321 19.04 0.35 0.66
C LEU A 321 19.65 1.70 0.25
N LEU A 322 20.19 1.79 -0.97
CA LEU A 322 20.73 3.04 -1.53
C LEU A 322 19.62 4.08 -1.72
N CYS A 323 18.47 3.66 -2.26
CA CYS A 323 17.30 4.52 -2.43
C CYS A 323 16.84 5.07 -1.08
N THR A 324 16.65 4.21 -0.07
CA THR A 324 16.25 4.64 1.28
C THR A 324 17.24 5.62 1.91
N ARG A 325 18.55 5.38 1.80
CA ARG A 325 19.57 6.33 2.29
C ARG A 325 19.50 7.67 1.57
N TRP A 326 19.28 7.67 0.26
CA TRP A 326 19.11 8.90 -0.51
C TRP A 326 17.84 9.65 -0.09
N GLU A 327 16.72 8.92 0.12
CA GLU A 327 15.48 9.51 0.62
C GLU A 327 15.66 10.20 1.96
N ASP A 328 16.37 9.59 2.90
CA ASP A 328 16.61 10.17 4.23
C ASP A 328 17.34 11.52 4.14
N GLY A 329 18.23 11.68 3.16
CA GLY A 329 18.92 12.96 2.88
C GLY A 329 18.00 14.02 2.26
N VAL A 330 17.14 13.64 1.31
CA VAL A 330 16.33 14.60 0.52
C VAL A 330 14.99 14.94 1.17
N ARG A 331 14.42 14.01 1.95
CA ARG A 331 13.08 14.11 2.55
C ARG A 331 12.85 15.39 3.38
N PRO A 332 13.80 15.89 4.20
CA PRO A 332 13.60 17.14 4.96
C PRO A 332 13.41 18.36 4.03
N GLU A 333 14.23 18.48 2.99
CA GLU A 333 14.16 19.59 2.04
C GLU A 333 12.91 19.49 1.17
N PHE A 334 12.61 18.30 0.66
CA PHE A 334 11.41 18.05 -0.13
C PHE A 334 10.13 18.39 0.66
N THR A 335 10.05 17.96 1.92
CA THR A 335 8.93 18.28 2.82
C THR A 335 8.83 19.79 3.07
N ARG A 336 9.97 20.48 3.21
CA ARG A 336 10.02 21.93 3.38
C ARG A 336 9.50 22.66 2.15
N VAL A 337 9.96 22.27 0.95
CA VAL A 337 9.50 22.83 -0.33
C VAL A 337 8.00 22.65 -0.51
N LEU A 338 7.47 21.44 -0.29
CA LEU A 338 6.03 21.19 -0.36
C LEU A 338 5.25 22.10 0.60
N THR A 339 5.72 22.23 1.84
CA THR A 339 5.07 23.10 2.83
C THR A 339 5.05 24.57 2.38
N MET A 340 6.14 25.06 1.78
CA MET A 340 6.25 26.42 1.22
C MET A 340 5.34 26.64 0.00
N VAL A 341 5.26 25.67 -0.90
CA VAL A 341 4.37 25.73 -2.08
C VAL A 341 2.92 25.82 -1.62
N PHE A 342 2.52 24.97 -0.67
CA PHE A 342 1.17 25.02 -0.10
C PHE A 342 0.87 26.34 0.62
N SER A 343 1.84 26.95 1.31
CA SER A 343 1.63 28.25 1.95
C SER A 343 1.44 29.37 0.92
N ARG A 344 2.27 29.40 -0.13
CA ARG A 344 2.17 30.42 -1.19
C ARG A 344 0.85 30.33 -1.95
N TRP A 345 0.45 29.10 -2.32
CA TRP A 345 -0.82 28.87 -3.02
C TRP A 345 -2.03 29.33 -2.20
N ARG A 346 -2.01 29.13 -0.88
CA ARG A 346 -3.10 29.62 -0.02
C ARG A 346 -3.13 31.15 0.10
N HIS A 347 -1.96 31.78 0.23
CA HIS A 347 -1.87 33.25 0.27
C HIS A 347 -2.38 33.89 -1.03
N SER A 348 -2.08 33.30 -2.18
CA SER A 348 -2.55 33.82 -3.47
C SER A 348 -4.05 33.61 -3.72
N HIS A 349 -4.71 32.70 -2.99
CA HIS A 349 -6.15 32.39 -3.16
C HIS A 349 -7.03 32.75 -1.96
N GLY A 350 -6.53 33.51 -0.97
CA GLY A 350 -7.35 34.10 0.11
C GLY A 350 -8.05 33.13 1.07
N LEU A 351 -7.70 31.84 1.06
CA LEU A 351 -8.36 30.81 1.89
C LEU A 351 -7.94 30.94 3.38
N LYS A 352 -8.87 31.28 4.29
CA LYS A 352 -8.63 31.34 5.75
C LYS A 352 -8.32 29.95 6.35
N SER A 353 -7.60 29.90 7.47
CA SER A 353 -7.23 28.68 8.23
C SER A 353 -8.47 27.88 8.67
N LEU A 354 -8.53 26.60 8.29
CA LEU A 354 -9.42 25.58 8.84
C LEU A 354 -8.65 24.82 9.91
#